data_AF-J3INL8-F1
#
_entry.id   AF-J3INL8-F1
#
_cell.length_a   1.000
_cell.length_b   1.000
_cell.length_c   1.000
_cell.angle_alpha   90.00
_cell.angle_beta   90.00
_cell.angle_gamma   90.00
#
_symmetry.space_group_name_H-M   'P 1'
#
loop_
_entity.id
_entity.type
_entity.pdbx_description
1 polymer ?
#
loop_
_entity_poly.entity_id
_entity_poly.type
_entity_poly.pdbx_seq_one_letter_code
_entity_poly.pdbx_strand_id
1 'polypeptide(L)'
;MQTQHQIIIAIFSAIGLLLMAFFIREAVLRSLARSYSRGLDERNAVHSLRIEALNTDIADLNRLHRADQHRLEKLARQARATHATPLLKSDHLALLEIATTLRLAKDTWDAFPGTEAYRVKAINQAHFVGALAYRLLDSISADERLALKDAA
;
A
#
# COMPACT_ATOMS: atom_id res chain seq x y z
N MET A 1 -85.14 -7.47 -43.00
CA MET A 1 -83.90 -7.74 -43.76
C MET A 1 -82.74 -6.81 -43.38
N GLN A 2 -82.94 -5.53 -43.05
CA GLN A 2 -81.87 -4.56 -42.73
C GLN A 2 -81.15 -4.78 -41.39
N THR A 3 -81.86 -5.25 -40.36
CA THR A 3 -81.31 -5.54 -39.01
C THR A 3 -80.32 -6.71 -39.01
N GLN A 4 -80.53 -7.72 -39.85
CA GLN A 4 -79.65 -8.88 -39.96
C GLN A 4 -78.28 -8.52 -40.55
N HIS A 5 -78.24 -7.65 -41.56
CA HIS A 5 -76.98 -7.17 -42.13
C HIS A 5 -76.18 -6.30 -41.13
N GLN A 6 -76.85 -5.48 -40.33
CA GLN A 6 -76.19 -4.68 -39.28
C GLN A 6 -75.55 -5.55 -38.19
N ILE A 7 -76.23 -6.62 -37.76
CA ILE A 7 -75.70 -7.56 -36.77
C ILE A 7 -74.45 -8.27 -37.31
N ILE A 8 -74.47 -8.70 -38.57
CA ILE A 8 -73.31 -9.37 -39.19
C ILE A 8 -72.10 -8.43 -39.22
N ILE A 9 -72.28 -7.18 -39.68
CA ILE A 9 -71.18 -6.20 -39.73
C ILE A 9 -70.64 -5.89 -38.33
N ALA A 10 -71.51 -5.75 -37.34
CA ALA A 10 -71.12 -5.52 -35.96
C ALA A 10 -70.28 -6.68 -35.39
N ILE A 11 -70.67 -7.93 -35.67
CA ILE A 11 -69.94 -9.12 -35.21
C ILE A 11 -68.55 -9.18 -35.88
N PHE A 12 -68.47 -9.00 -37.20
CA PHE A 12 -67.18 -9.00 -37.91
C PHE A 12 -66.27 -7.85 -37.44
N SER A 13 -66.83 -6.67 -37.17
CA SER A 13 -66.07 -5.53 -36.63
C SER A 13 -65.56 -5.80 -35.21
N ALA A 14 -66.37 -6.43 -34.35
CA ALA A 14 -65.97 -6.78 -32.99
C ALA A 14 -64.87 -7.85 -32.98
N ILE A 15 -64.99 -8.87 -33.84
CA ILE A 15 -63.97 -9.92 -34.01
C ILE A 15 -62.67 -9.32 -34.55
N GLY A 16 -62.77 -8.42 -35.54
CA GLY A 16 -61.61 -7.70 -36.08
C GLY A 16 -60.86 -6.91 -35.00
N LEU A 17 -61.59 -6.18 -34.15
CA LEU A 17 -61.00 -5.46 -33.02
C LEU A 17 -60.34 -6.38 -31.99
N LEU A 18 -60.96 -7.52 -31.67
CA LEU A 18 -60.39 -8.50 -30.75
C LEU A 18 -59.08 -9.11 -31.29
N LEU A 19 -59.07 -9.50 -32.56
CA LEU A 19 -57.87 -10.02 -33.22
C LEU A 19 -56.75 -8.98 -33.25
N MET A 20 -57.09 -7.72 -33.55
CA MET A 20 -56.14 -6.62 -33.57
C MET A 20 -55.53 -6.38 -32.18
N ALA A 21 -56.37 -6.31 -31.14
CA ALA A 21 -55.92 -6.15 -29.76
C ALA A 21 -55.05 -7.32 -29.28
N PHE A 22 -55.42 -8.56 -29.65
CA PHE A 22 -54.62 -9.75 -29.36
C PHE A 22 -53.24 -9.67 -30.04
N PHE A 23 -53.19 -9.29 -31.31
CA PHE A 23 -51.94 -9.21 -32.07
C PHE A 23 -51.02 -8.10 -31.55
N ILE A 24 -51.58 -6.93 -31.17
CA ILE A 24 -50.81 -5.86 -30.51
C ILE A 24 -50.22 -6.37 -29.20
N ARG A 25 -51.02 -7.05 -28.37
CA ARG A 25 -50.55 -7.55 -27.06
C ARG A 25 -49.38 -8.51 -27.22
N GLU A 26 -49.49 -9.45 -28.15
CA GLU A 26 -48.44 -10.42 -28.45
C GLU A 26 -47.16 -9.72 -28.96
N ALA A 27 -47.32 -8.74 -29.85
CA ALA A 27 -46.21 -7.96 -30.40
C ALA A 27 -45.48 -7.14 -29.32
N VAL A 28 -46.24 -6.47 -28.44
CA VAL A 28 -45.70 -5.66 -27.33
C VAL A 28 -44.97 -6.54 -26.31
N LEU A 29 -45.55 -7.68 -25.94
CA LEU A 29 -44.90 -8.62 -25.01
C LEU A 29 -43.61 -9.19 -25.61
N ARG A 30 -43.64 -9.54 -26.91
CA ARG A 30 -42.45 -10.04 -27.61
C ARG A 30 -41.36 -8.98 -27.73
N SER A 31 -41.71 -7.71 -27.97
CA SER A 31 -40.71 -6.63 -28.00
C SER A 31 -40.14 -6.36 -26.61
N LEU A 32 -40.98 -6.34 -25.57
CA LEU A 32 -40.53 -6.14 -24.19
C LEU A 32 -39.63 -7.28 -23.71
N ALA A 33 -39.96 -8.54 -24.00
CA ALA A 33 -39.15 -9.68 -23.64
C ALA A 33 -37.74 -9.62 -24.28
N ARG A 34 -37.67 -9.18 -25.55
CA ARG A 34 -36.38 -8.99 -26.25
C ARG A 34 -35.58 -7.81 -25.69
N SER A 35 -36.23 -6.69 -25.38
CA SER A 35 -35.53 -5.53 -24.81
C SER A 35 -35.06 -5.79 -23.39
N TYR A 36 -35.86 -6.50 -22.59
CA TYR A 36 -35.53 -6.84 -21.21
C TYR A 36 -34.35 -7.81 -21.11
N SER A 37 -34.35 -8.86 -21.95
CA SER A 37 -33.22 -9.82 -22.02
C SER A 37 -31.93 -9.14 -22.45
N ARG A 38 -31.97 -8.32 -23.52
CA ARG A 38 -30.79 -7.54 -23.96
C ARG A 38 -30.27 -6.60 -22.88
N GLY A 39 -31.16 -5.91 -22.16
CA GLY A 39 -30.77 -5.02 -21.07
C GLY A 39 -30.15 -5.75 -19.88
N LEU A 40 -30.60 -6.97 -19.57
CA LEU A 40 -30.00 -7.83 -18.55
C LEU A 40 -28.62 -8.35 -18.98
N ASP A 41 -28.49 -8.81 -20.22
CA ASP A 41 -27.22 -9.32 -20.75
C ASP A 41 -26.16 -8.22 -20.80
N GLU A 42 -26.52 -7.01 -21.23
CA GLU A 42 -25.61 -5.87 -21.27
C GLU A 42 -25.16 -5.45 -19.87
N ARG A 43 -26.09 -5.39 -18.91
CA ARG A 43 -25.74 -5.13 -17.50
C ARG A 43 -24.85 -6.22 -16.92
N ASN A 44 -25.17 -7.49 -17.17
CA ASN A 44 -24.36 -8.61 -16.70
C ASN A 44 -22.97 -8.61 -17.33
N ALA A 45 -22.84 -8.28 -18.62
CA ALA A 45 -21.55 -8.17 -19.28
C ALA A 45 -20.69 -7.05 -18.65
N VAL A 46 -21.28 -5.88 -18.40
CA VAL A 46 -20.58 -4.77 -17.73
C VAL A 46 -20.18 -5.13 -16.30
N HIS A 47 -21.06 -5.80 -15.55
CA HIS A 47 -20.73 -6.26 -14.19
C HIS A 47 -19.62 -7.30 -14.19
N SER A 48 -19.65 -8.27 -15.10
CA SER A 48 -18.60 -9.29 -15.24
C SER A 48 -17.24 -8.67 -15.57
N LEU A 49 -17.20 -7.73 -16.52
CA LEU A 49 -15.97 -7.01 -16.86
C LEU A 49 -15.41 -6.23 -15.67
N ARG A 50 -16.28 -5.59 -14.89
CA ARG A 50 -15.86 -4.86 -13.69
C ARG A 50 -15.32 -5.78 -12.60
N ILE A 51 -15.96 -6.94 -12.40
CA ILE A 51 -15.49 -7.94 -11.42
C ILE A 51 -14.13 -8.50 -11.86
N GLU A 52 -13.96 -8.77 -13.15
CA GLU A 52 -12.69 -9.25 -13.69
C GLU A 52 -11.57 -8.23 -13.48
N ALA A 53 -11.81 -6.95 -13.83
CA ALA A 53 -10.85 -5.87 -13.60
C ALA A 53 -10.49 -5.73 -12.12
N LEU A 54 -11.48 -5.74 -11.23
CA LEU A 54 -11.24 -5.68 -9.78
C LEU A 54 -10.44 -6.89 -9.27
N ASN A 55 -10.71 -8.08 -9.82
CA ASN A 55 -9.97 -9.28 -9.44
C ASN A 55 -8.50 -9.21 -9.90
N THR A 56 -8.25 -8.67 -11.10
CA THR A 56 -6.90 -8.39 -11.59
C THR A 56 -6.19 -7.37 -10.70
N ASP A 57 -6.85 -6.29 -10.32
CA ASP A 57 -6.30 -5.26 -9.43
C ASP A 57 -5.96 -5.83 -8.05
N ILE A 58 -6.83 -6.66 -7.47
CA ILE A 58 -6.58 -7.34 -6.19
C ILE A 58 -5.38 -8.28 -6.28
N ALA A 59 -5.25 -9.00 -7.40
CA ALA A 59 -4.11 -9.89 -7.63
C ALA A 59 -2.79 -9.10 -7.69
N ASP A 60 -2.79 -7.95 -8.38
CA ASP A 60 -1.61 -7.10 -8.48
C ASP A 60 -1.24 -6.45 -7.14
N LEU A 61 -2.23 -5.95 -6.41
CA LEU A 61 -2.02 -5.37 -5.08
C LEU A 61 -1.43 -6.39 -4.10
N ASN A 62 -1.91 -7.64 -4.15
CA ASN A 62 -1.34 -8.73 -3.35
C ASN A 62 0.12 -9.03 -3.73
N ARG A 63 0.46 -8.95 -5.02
CA ARG A 63 1.83 -9.15 -5.48
C ARG A 63 2.76 -8.05 -4.97
N LEU A 64 2.34 -6.79 -5.06
CA LEU A 64 3.05 -5.64 -4.52
C LEU A 64 3.26 -5.78 -3.01
N HIS A 65 2.19 -6.12 -2.27
CA HIS A 65 2.26 -6.29 -0.83
C HIS A 65 3.27 -7.38 -0.42
N ARG A 66 3.28 -8.53 -1.09
CA ARG A 66 4.28 -9.60 -0.84
C ARG A 66 5.70 -9.14 -1.14
N ALA A 67 5.90 -8.39 -2.22
CA ALA A 67 7.21 -7.85 -2.57
C ALA A 67 7.73 -6.89 -1.49
N ASP A 68 6.85 -6.04 -0.94
CA ASP A 68 7.20 -5.12 0.14
C ASP A 68 7.47 -5.85 1.46
N GLN A 69 6.68 -6.88 1.80
CA GLN A 69 6.96 -7.74 2.95
C GLN A 69 8.35 -8.38 2.85
N HIS A 70 8.73 -8.92 1.69
CA HIS A 70 10.06 -9.48 1.49
C HIS A 70 11.18 -8.43 1.61
N ARG A 71 10.95 -7.20 1.15
CA ARG A 71 11.90 -6.10 1.33
C ARG A 71 12.06 -5.74 2.80
N LEU A 72 10.96 -5.64 3.53
CA LEU A 72 10.98 -5.37 4.97
C LEU A 72 11.67 -6.47 5.75
N GLU A 73 11.42 -7.75 5.43
CA GLU A 73 12.12 -8.87 6.03
C GLU A 73 13.62 -8.82 5.74
N LYS A 74 14.02 -8.49 4.50
CA LYS A 74 15.43 -8.36 4.14
C LYS A 74 16.11 -7.23 4.91
N LEU A 75 15.45 -6.08 5.02
CA LEU A 75 15.92 -4.95 5.82
C LEU A 75 15.99 -5.30 7.31
N ALA A 76 14.99 -5.99 7.85
CA ALA A 76 14.99 -6.43 9.25
C ALA A 76 16.12 -7.44 9.52
N ARG A 77 16.39 -8.37 8.59
CA ARG A 77 17.53 -9.30 8.69
C ARG A 77 18.86 -8.55 8.61
N GLN A 78 18.98 -7.56 7.73
CA GLN A 78 20.17 -6.74 7.62
C GLN A 78 20.40 -5.89 8.88
N ALA A 79 19.35 -5.24 9.40
CA ALA A 79 19.41 -4.50 10.65
C ALA A 79 19.80 -5.41 11.82
N ARG A 80 19.22 -6.61 11.92
CA ARG A 80 19.64 -7.61 12.91
C ARG A 80 21.08 -8.06 12.72
N ALA A 81 21.56 -8.23 11.49
CA ALA A 81 22.96 -8.58 11.23
C ALA A 81 23.92 -7.45 11.65
N THR A 82 23.54 -6.18 11.43
CA THR A 82 24.32 -5.01 11.88
C THR A 82 24.28 -4.87 13.40
N HIS A 83 23.12 -5.07 14.04
CA HIS A 83 22.95 -5.05 15.49
C HIS A 83 23.54 -6.29 16.19
N ALA A 84 23.69 -7.42 15.48
CA ALA A 84 24.30 -8.64 16.00
C ALA A 84 25.83 -8.58 16.04
N THR A 85 26.45 -7.50 15.55
CA THR A 85 27.84 -7.19 15.88
C THR A 85 27.83 -6.70 17.33
N PRO A 86 28.29 -7.50 18.32
CA PRO A 86 28.30 -7.05 19.70
C PRO A 86 29.22 -5.85 19.79
N LEU A 87 28.65 -4.69 20.12
CA LEU A 87 29.41 -3.46 20.38
C LEU A 87 30.33 -3.73 21.56
N LEU A 88 31.62 -3.91 21.26
CA LEU A 88 32.58 -4.43 22.24
C LEU A 88 33.18 -3.25 23.02
N LYS A 89 33.64 -3.48 24.25
CA LYS A 89 34.34 -2.46 25.05
C LYS A 89 35.54 -1.85 24.30
N SER A 90 36.13 -2.59 23.36
CA SER A 90 37.19 -2.09 22.46
C SER A 90 36.70 -0.96 21.54
N ASP A 91 35.46 -1.01 21.08
CA ASP A 91 34.90 -0.01 20.17
C ASP A 91 34.66 1.31 20.89
N HIS A 92 34.27 1.24 22.18
CA HIS A 92 34.17 2.42 23.04
C HIS A 92 35.55 3.08 23.27
N LEU A 93 36.60 2.29 23.49
CA LEU A 93 37.96 2.80 23.64
C LEU A 93 38.49 3.43 22.34
N ALA A 94 38.24 2.79 21.19
CA ALA A 94 38.61 3.34 19.89
C ALA A 94 37.87 4.68 19.61
N LEU A 95 36.60 4.78 19.97
CA LEU A 95 35.83 6.03 19.84
C LEU A 95 36.36 7.15 20.74
N LEU A 96 36.81 6.82 21.96
CA LEU A 96 37.47 7.78 22.85
C LEU A 96 38.81 8.25 22.29
N GLU A 97 39.62 7.35 21.74
CA GLU A 97 40.89 7.70 21.08
C GLU A 97 40.67 8.59 19.84
N ILE A 98 39.63 8.31 19.06
CA ILE A 98 39.23 9.18 17.94
C ILE A 98 38.76 10.55 18.45
N ALA A 99 38.00 10.61 19.55
CA ALA A 99 37.59 11.87 20.13
C ALA A 99 38.76 12.69 20.67
N THR A 100 39.78 12.06 21.28
CA THR A 100 40.97 12.76 21.77
C THR A 100 41.85 13.25 20.63
N THR A 101 42.02 12.46 19.56
CA THR A 101 42.77 12.89 18.36
C THR A 101 42.07 14.01 17.61
N LEU A 102 40.73 13.98 17.50
CA LEU A 102 39.97 15.11 16.95
C LEU A 102 40.07 16.38 17.81
N ARG A 103 40.12 16.22 19.13
CA ARG A 103 40.32 17.34 20.05
C ARG A 103 41.72 17.94 19.89
N LEU A 104 42.74 17.11 19.71
CA LEU A 104 44.09 17.56 19.40
C LEU A 104 44.15 18.27 18.04
N ALA A 105 43.45 17.76 17.02
CA ALA A 105 43.35 18.40 15.70
C ALA A 105 42.62 19.75 15.75
N LYS A 106 41.62 19.90 16.63
CA LYS A 106 40.99 21.20 16.90
C LYS A 106 42.01 22.18 17.49
N ASP A 107 42.79 21.76 18.47
CA ASP A 107 43.75 22.63 19.15
C ASP A 107 44.89 23.06 18.20
N THR A 108 45.29 22.19 17.26
CA THR A 108 46.26 22.57 16.21
C THR A 108 45.67 23.54 15.20
N TRP A 109 44.43 23.35 14.74
CA TRP A 109 43.77 24.27 13.80
C TRP A 109 43.34 25.60 14.41
N ASP A 110 43.34 25.71 15.74
CA ASP A 110 43.15 26.98 16.46
C ASP A 110 44.39 27.88 16.40
N ALA A 111 45.58 27.28 16.28
CA ALA A 111 46.85 28.00 16.20
C ALA A 111 47.12 28.61 14.81
N PHE A 112 46.37 28.22 13.77
CA PHE A 112 46.57 28.68 12.40
C PHE A 112 45.42 29.59 11.91
N PRO A 113 45.69 30.88 11.59
CA PRO A 113 44.67 31.75 11.02
C PRO A 113 44.31 31.31 9.58
N GLY A 114 43.01 31.13 9.29
CA GLY A 114 42.49 30.70 7.98
C GLY A 114 41.89 29.29 7.93
N THR A 115 41.95 28.52 9.02
CA THR A 115 41.40 27.15 9.11
C THR A 115 40.03 27.04 9.77
N GLU A 116 39.25 28.13 9.81
CA GLU A 116 37.96 28.22 10.52
C GLU A 116 36.94 27.15 10.10
N ALA A 117 36.85 26.85 8.80
CA ALA A 117 35.94 25.82 8.28
C ALA A 117 36.30 24.40 8.76
N TYR A 118 37.61 24.12 8.88
CA TYR A 118 38.10 22.83 9.38
C TYR A 118 37.93 22.72 10.89
N ARG A 119 38.10 23.83 11.62
CA ARG A 119 37.84 23.93 13.06
C ARG A 119 36.39 23.61 13.41
N VAL A 120 35.43 24.22 12.71
CA VAL A 120 33.99 23.96 12.91
C VAL A 120 33.65 22.50 12.58
N LYS A 121 34.24 21.94 11.52
CA LYS A 121 34.04 20.53 11.15
C LYS A 121 34.62 19.57 12.20
N ALA A 122 35.81 19.86 12.74
CA ALA A 122 36.44 19.09 13.81
C ALA A 122 35.58 19.06 15.07
N ILE A 123 35.06 20.23 15.47
CA ILE A 123 34.21 20.38 16.66
C ILE A 123 32.94 19.56 16.50
N ASN A 124 32.25 19.67 15.35
CA ASN A 124 31.02 18.92 15.10
C ASN A 124 31.27 17.40 15.07
N GLN A 125 32.37 16.96 14.46
CA GLN A 125 32.74 15.54 14.43
C GLN A 125 33.14 15.03 15.83
N ALA A 126 33.88 15.81 16.63
CA ALA A 126 34.25 15.45 18.00
C ALA A 126 33.02 15.32 18.91
N HIS A 127 32.05 16.24 18.79
CA HIS A 127 30.79 16.16 19.53
C HIS A 127 29.96 14.95 19.12
N PHE A 128 29.88 14.65 17.83
CA PHE A 128 29.14 13.49 17.33
C PHE A 128 29.75 12.17 17.81
N VAL A 129 31.08 12.02 17.70
CA VAL A 129 31.81 10.84 18.16
C VAL A 129 31.72 10.68 19.68
N GLY A 130 31.84 11.77 20.44
CA GLY A 130 31.66 11.74 21.89
C GLY A 130 30.25 11.32 22.31
N ALA A 131 29.21 11.87 21.67
CA ALA A 131 27.83 11.48 21.94
C ALA A 131 27.55 10.01 21.59
N LEU A 132 28.15 9.50 20.51
CA LEU A 132 28.08 8.10 20.12
C LEU A 132 28.76 7.21 21.17
N ALA A 133 29.95 7.57 21.64
CA ALA A 133 30.69 6.82 22.66
C ALA A 133 29.90 6.70 23.99
N TYR A 134 29.25 7.78 24.42
CA TYR A 134 28.39 7.76 25.62
C TYR A 134 27.15 6.89 25.44
N ARG A 135 26.47 6.97 24.27
CA ARG A 135 25.33 6.08 23.98
C ARG A 135 25.73 4.61 23.93
N LEU A 136 26.92 4.31 23.40
CA LEU A 136 27.47 2.96 23.39
C LEU A 136 27.64 2.42 24.82
N LEU A 137 28.24 3.24 25.70
CA LEU A 137 28.45 2.87 27.10
C LEU A 137 27.13 2.61 27.82
N ASP A 138 26.11 3.42 27.57
CA ASP A 138 24.78 3.25 28.15
C ASP A 138 24.11 1.95 27.66
N SER A 139 24.23 1.64 26.36
CA SER A 139 23.71 0.39 25.79
C SER A 139 24.41 -0.86 26.34
N ILE A 140 25.74 -0.84 26.49
CA ILE A 140 26.51 -1.95 27.08
C ILE A 140 26.13 -2.13 28.56
N SER A 141 25.99 -1.04 29.31
CA SER A 141 25.61 -1.08 30.73
C SER A 141 24.18 -1.60 30.92
N ALA A 142 23.27 -1.30 29.99
CA ALA A 142 21.90 -1.79 30.01
C ALA A 142 21.82 -3.29 29.72
N ASP A 143 22.61 -3.77 28.76
CA ASP A 143 22.68 -5.18 28.38
C ASP A 143 23.27 -6.05 29.50
N GLU A 144 24.32 -5.56 30.17
CA GLU A 144 24.94 -6.20 31.34
C GLU A 144 23.97 -6.29 32.53
N ARG A 145 23.11 -5.27 32.72
CA ARG A 145 22.05 -5.28 33.75
C ARG A 145 20.90 -6.24 33.44
N LEU A 146 20.56 -6.42 32.17
CA LEU A 146 19.54 -7.38 31.71
C LEU A 146 20.05 -8.81 31.90
N ALA A 147 21.29 -9.09 31.50
CA ALA A 147 21.94 -10.39 31.71
C ALA A 147 22.00 -10.78 33.20
N LEU A 148 22.23 -9.82 34.10
CA LEU A 148 22.22 -10.06 35.55
C LEU A 148 20.84 -10.35 36.13
N LYS A 149 19.76 -9.84 35.51
CA LYS A 149 18.37 -10.12 35.93
C LYS A 149 17.88 -11.47 35.47
N ASP A 150 18.28 -11.92 34.29
CA ASP A 150 17.89 -13.22 33.75
C ASP A 150 18.64 -14.40 34.40
N ALA A 151 19.74 -14.12 35.11
CA ALA A 151 20.55 -15.10 35.84
C ALA A 151 20.17 -15.25 37.34
N ALA A 152 19.22 -14.47 37.84
CA ALA A 152 18.77 -14.47 39.24
C ALA A 152 17.35 -15.06 39.38
#